data_AF-A0A822J1U2-F1
#
_entry.id   AF-A0A822J1U2-F1
#
_cell.length_a   1.000
_cell.length_b   1.000
_cell.length_c   1.000
_cell.angle_alpha   90.00
_cell.angle_beta   90.00
_cell.angle_gamma   90.00
#
_symmetry.space_group_name_H-M   'P 1'
#
loop_
_entity.id
_entity.type
_entity.pdbx_description
1 polymer ?
#
loop_
_entity_poly.entity_id
_entity_poly.type
_entity_poly.pdbx_seq_one_letter_code
_entity_poly.pdbx_strand_id
1 'polypeptide(L)'
;MAIWADSLFKKSKTTIMPYEIPTSLVTEGPFRTSRQPIYLGMTLILFGEAILLDSLITFIFPVIFIILMEKIFISVEEKNLEMAFGEKYLDYKKKVRRWI
;
A
#
# COMPACT_ATOMS: atom_id res chain seq x y z
N MET A 1 -3.47 6.37 15.41
CA MET A 1 -3.09 5.68 14.16
C MET A 1 -1.60 5.80 13.88
N ALA A 2 -1.06 6.99 13.63
CA ALA A 2 0.39 7.19 13.37
C ALA A 2 1.31 6.74 14.54
N ILE A 3 0.93 7.05 15.78
CA ILE A 3 1.71 6.68 16.98
C ILE A 3 1.72 5.16 17.21
N TRP A 4 0.62 4.48 16.84
CA TRP A 4 0.49 3.03 17.01
C TRP A 4 1.33 2.27 15.97
N ALA A 5 1.39 2.80 14.75
CA ALA A 5 2.27 2.31 13.71
C ALA A 5 3.76 2.49 14.10
N ASP A 6 4.17 3.67 14.58
CA ASP A 6 5.55 3.92 15.04
C ASP A 6 5.97 2.97 16.17
N SER A 7 5.05 2.70 17.11
CA SER A 7 5.28 1.74 18.20
C SER A 7 5.43 0.29 17.72
N LEU A 8 4.76 -0.10 16.62
CA LEU A 8 4.86 -1.44 16.06
C LEU A 8 6.16 -1.61 15.28
N PHE A 9 6.59 -0.58 14.55
CA PHE A 9 7.82 -0.57 13.76
C PHE A 9 9.08 -0.61 14.63
N LYS A 10 9.11 0.14 15.74
CA LYS A 10 10.22 0.07 16.71
C LYS A 10 10.34 -1.31 17.37
N LYS A 11 9.22 -2.03 17.57
CA LYS A 11 9.21 -3.35 18.21
C LYS A 11 9.65 -4.47 17.26
N SER A 12 9.49 -4.29 15.95
CA SER A 12 9.74 -5.34 14.96
C SER A 12 11.09 -5.26 14.24
N LYS A 13 11.92 -4.22 14.47
CA LYS A 13 13.25 -4.07 13.83
C LYS A 13 13.25 -4.32 12.31
N THR A 14 12.19 -3.93 11.61
CA THR A 14 12.04 -4.24 10.18
C THR A 14 12.14 -2.98 9.34
N THR A 15 13.03 -3.04 8.36
CA THR A 15 13.33 -1.96 7.42
C THR A 15 12.25 -1.89 6.34
N ILE A 16 11.82 -0.67 6.00
CA ILE A 16 10.98 -0.41 4.82
C ILE A 16 11.93 -0.37 3.60
N MET A 17 12.66 -1.45 3.33
CA MET A 17 13.54 -1.50 2.14
C MET A 17 12.81 -2.19 0.98
N PRO A 18 12.49 -1.47 -0.11
CA PRO A 18 11.77 -1.99 -1.27
C PRO A 18 12.55 -3.03 -2.10
N TYR A 19 13.74 -3.43 -1.65
CA TYR A 19 14.63 -4.39 -2.30
C TYR A 19 14.86 -5.69 -1.50
N GLU A 20 14.25 -5.82 -0.32
CA GLU A 20 14.33 -7.07 0.43
C GLU A 20 13.31 -8.07 -0.09
N ILE A 21 13.72 -9.33 -0.22
CA ILE A 21 12.85 -10.42 -0.60
C ILE A 21 11.81 -10.57 0.52
N PRO A 22 10.51 -10.38 0.26
CA PRO A 22 9.50 -10.46 1.31
C PRO A 22 9.49 -11.86 1.91
N THR A 23 9.66 -11.95 3.23
CA THR A 23 9.84 -13.22 3.96
C THR A 23 8.52 -13.89 4.34
N SER A 24 7.41 -13.12 4.37
CA SER A 24 6.07 -13.63 4.65
C SER A 24 4.99 -12.90 3.85
N LEU A 25 4.01 -13.66 3.35
CA LEU A 25 2.82 -13.10 2.70
C LEU A 25 1.73 -12.83 3.74
N VAL A 26 1.50 -11.56 4.06
CA VAL A 26 0.45 -11.14 5.01
C VAL A 26 -0.85 -10.93 4.26
N THR A 27 -1.88 -11.72 4.59
CA THR A 27 -3.23 -11.65 3.97
C THR A 27 -4.33 -11.32 4.98
N GLU A 28 -3.94 -10.98 6.21
CA GLU A 28 -4.84 -10.71 7.32
C GLU A 28 -5.08 -9.21 7.55
N GLY A 29 -6.15 -8.88 8.26
CA GLY A 29 -6.51 -7.50 8.59
C GLY A 29 -6.80 -6.66 7.34
N PRO A 30 -6.23 -5.44 7.21
CA PRO A 30 -6.46 -4.56 6.05
C PRO A 30 -6.06 -5.18 4.70
N PHE A 31 -5.11 -6.11 4.71
CA PHE A 31 -4.68 -6.84 3.51
C PHE A 31 -5.75 -7.79 2.98
N ARG A 32 -6.76 -8.16 3.78
CA ARG A 32 -7.90 -8.94 3.28
C ARG A 32 -8.83 -8.11 2.37
N THR A 33 -8.83 -6.79 2.55
CA THR A 33 -9.71 -5.86 1.83
C THR A 33 -9.03 -5.17 0.64
N SER A 34 -7.72 -4.98 0.67
CA SER A 34 -6.96 -4.44 -0.46
C SER A 34 -5.54 -4.95 -0.36
N ARG A 35 -4.90 -5.24 -1.50
CA ARG A 35 -3.49 -5.65 -1.49
C ARG A 35 -2.54 -4.50 -1.16
N GLN A 36 -3.01 -3.25 -1.23
CA GLN A 36 -2.23 -2.04 -0.99
C GLN A 36 -2.91 -1.09 0.02
N PRO A 37 -3.20 -1.55 1.25
CA PRO A 37 -3.96 -0.77 2.22
C PRO A 37 -3.20 0.48 2.71
N ILE A 38 -1.87 0.46 2.66
CA ILE A 38 -1.02 1.60 3.04
C ILE A 38 -1.20 2.75 2.03
N TYR A 39 -1.06 2.45 0.73
CA TYR A 39 -1.24 3.44 -0.33
C TYR A 39 -2.69 3.96 -0.38
N LEU A 40 -3.68 3.10 -0.11
CA LEU A 40 -5.07 3.51 0.03
C LEU A 40 -5.25 4.50 1.20
N GLY A 41 -4.65 4.23 2.35
CA GLY A 41 -4.67 5.15 3.49
C GLY A 41 -4.02 6.50 3.20
N MET A 42 -2.87 6.50 2.51
CA MET A 42 -2.19 7.74 2.09
C MET A 42 -3.04 8.55 1.12
N THR A 43 -3.64 7.88 0.13
CA THR A 43 -4.59 8.53 -0.80
C THR A 43 -5.77 9.15 -0.06
N LEU A 44 -6.37 8.46 0.91
CA LEU A 44 -7.47 9.01 1.71
C LEU A 44 -7.07 10.24 2.53
N ILE A 45 -5.85 10.25 3.08
CA ILE A 45 -5.32 11.43 3.78
C ILE A 45 -5.17 12.61 2.81
N LEU A 46 -4.58 12.39 1.63
CA LEU A 46 -4.43 13.43 0.61
C LEU A 46 -5.78 13.96 0.11
N PHE A 47 -6.79 13.10 -0.01
CA PHE A 47 -8.16 13.52 -0.31
C PHE A 47 -8.77 14.34 0.83
N GLY A 48 -8.54 13.95 2.10
CA GLY A 48 -8.97 14.72 3.27
C GLY A 48 -8.35 16.12 3.31
N GLU A 49 -7.05 16.21 3.03
CA GLU A 49 -6.34 17.50 2.92
C GLU A 49 -6.90 18.35 1.78
N ALA A 50 -7.17 17.76 0.61
CA ALA A 50 -7.75 18.48 -0.52
C ALA A 50 -9.14 19.07 -0.19
N ILE A 51 -9.96 18.33 0.58
CA ILE A 51 -11.26 18.80 1.06
C ILE A 51 -11.08 19.97 2.05
N LEU A 52 -10.12 19.88 2.98
CA LEU A 52 -9.89 20.94 3.97
C LEU A 52 -9.37 22.24 3.34
N LEU A 53 -8.67 22.16 2.22
CA LEU A 53 -8.15 23.30 1.47
C LEU A 53 -9.20 23.95 0.54
N ASP A 54 -10.39 23.35 0.42
CA ASP A 54 -11.54 23.84 -0.37
C ASP A 54 -11.18 24.29 -1.80
N SER A 55 -10.27 23.56 -2.44
CA SER A 55 -9.75 23.92 -3.77
C SER A 55 -9.73 22.72 -4.70
N LEU A 56 -10.46 22.81 -5.81
CA LEU A 56 -10.51 21.76 -6.83
C LEU A 56 -9.12 21.42 -7.41
N ILE A 57 -8.19 22.39 -7.41
CA ILE A 57 -6.81 22.18 -7.88
C ILE A 57 -6.07 21.20 -6.96
N THR A 58 -6.38 21.18 -5.66
CA THR A 58 -5.67 20.32 -4.69
C THR A 58 -5.99 18.84 -4.88
N PHE A 59 -7.08 18.49 -5.57
CA PHE A 59 -7.38 17.11 -5.95
C PHE A 59 -6.43 16.54 -7.01
N ILE A 60 -5.62 17.38 -7.66
CA ILE A 60 -4.61 16.89 -8.61
C ILE A 60 -3.53 16.07 -7.89
N PHE A 61 -3.22 16.40 -6.64
CA PHE A 61 -2.19 15.72 -5.85
C PHE A 61 -2.54 14.26 -5.55
N PRO A 62 -3.71 13.91 -4.98
CA PRO A 62 -4.08 12.51 -4.77
C PRO A 62 -4.18 11.73 -6.09
N VAL A 63 -4.65 12.36 -7.18
CA VAL A 63 -4.71 11.70 -8.50
C VAL A 63 -3.31 11.36 -9.02
N ILE A 64 -2.38 12.32 -8.99
CA ILE A 64 -0.99 12.10 -9.39
C ILE A 64 -0.34 11.02 -8.49
N PHE A 65 -0.60 11.09 -7.18
CA PHE A 65 -0.07 10.13 -6.23
C PHE A 65 -0.50 8.69 -6.54
N ILE A 66 -1.79 8.45 -6.80
CA ILE A 66 -2.30 7.13 -7.19
C ILE A 66 -1.57 6.61 -8.43
N ILE A 67 -1.45 7.44 -9.47
CA ILE A 67 -0.82 7.06 -10.74
C ILE A 67 0.66 6.71 -10.55
N LEU A 68 1.39 7.51 -9.78
CA LEU A 68 2.81 7.29 -9.50
C LEU A 68 3.03 6.03 -8.67
N MET A 69 2.25 5.85 -7.61
CA MET A 69 2.34 4.66 -6.76
C MET A 69 2.01 3.40 -7.55
N GLU A 70 0.97 3.44 -8.40
CA GLU A 70 0.59 2.29 -9.23
C GLU A 70 1.69 1.88 -10.23
N LYS A 71 2.26 2.85 -10.94
CA LYS A 71 3.25 2.57 -11.98
C LYS A 71 4.63 2.20 -11.42
N ILE A 72 5.07 2.88 -10.37
CA ILE A 72 6.47 2.79 -9.93
C ILE A 72 6.62 1.77 -8.80
N PHE A 73 5.73 1.81 -7.81
CA PHE A 73 5.91 1.04 -6.57
C PHE A 73 5.11 -0.24 -6.59
N ILE A 74 3.80 -0.14 -6.78
CA ILE A 74 2.86 -1.27 -6.72
C ILE A 74 3.25 -2.34 -7.73
N SER A 75 3.56 -1.95 -8.97
CA SER A 75 3.93 -2.90 -10.02
C SER A 75 5.22 -3.68 -9.71
N VAL A 76 6.21 -3.02 -9.09
CA VAL A 76 7.46 -3.66 -8.67
C VAL A 76 7.24 -4.58 -7.46
N GLU A 77 6.47 -4.12 -6.48
CA GLU A 77 6.14 -4.88 -5.29
C GLU A 77 5.34 -6.14 -5.61
N GLU A 78 4.30 -6.04 -6.46
CA GLU A 78 3.53 -7.21 -6.89
C GLU A 78 4.40 -8.21 -7.65
N LYS A 79 5.35 -7.74 -8.48
CA LYS A 79 6.30 -8.61 -9.18
C LYS A 79 7.24 -9.32 -8.21
N ASN A 80 7.74 -8.61 -7.20
CA ASN A 80 8.59 -9.19 -6.17
C ASN A 80 7.82 -10.24 -5.34
N LEU A 81 6.55 -9.99 -5.04
CA LEU A 81 5.67 -10.94 -4.36
C LEU A 81 5.36 -12.17 -5.22
N GLU A 82 5.13 -11.99 -6.53
CA GLU A 82 4.96 -13.08 -7.49
C GLU A 82 6.22 -13.95 -7.57
N MET A 83 7.41 -13.34 -7.62
CA MET A 83 8.69 -14.08 -7.63
C MET A 83 8.97 -14.80 -6.31
N ALA A 84 8.63 -14.20 -5.17
CA ALA A 84 8.92 -14.77 -3.85
C ALA A 84 7.94 -15.88 -3.43
N PHE A 85 6.65 -15.76 -3.77
CA PHE A 85 5.60 -16.64 -3.25
C PHE A 85 4.85 -17.43 -4.33
N GLY A 86 5.07 -17.15 -5.62
CA GLY A 86 4.49 -17.89 -6.74
C GLY A 86 2.97 -18.07 -6.63
N GLU A 87 2.51 -19.32 -6.67
CA GLU A 87 1.09 -19.67 -6.64
C GLU A 87 0.34 -19.13 -5.42
N LYS A 88 0.99 -19.08 -4.24
CA LYS A 88 0.34 -18.55 -3.03
C LYS A 88 -0.09 -17.10 -3.20
N TYR A 89 0.75 -16.29 -3.86
CA TYR A 89 0.42 -14.91 -4.15
C TYR A 89 -0.59 -14.78 -5.29
N LEU A 90 -0.52 -15.63 -6.33
CA LEU A 90 -1.51 -15.64 -7.40
C LEU A 90 -2.92 -15.97 -6.88
N ASP A 91 -3.05 -16.91 -5.96
CA ASP A 91 -4.34 -17.23 -5.34
C ASP A 91 -4.86 -16.13 -4.44
N TYR A 92 -3.96 -15.41 -3.76
CA TYR A 92 -4.32 -14.20 -3.03
C TYR A 92 -4.78 -13.08 -3.97
N LYS A 93 -4.09 -12.88 -5.10
CA LYS A 93 -4.42 -11.88 -6.14
C LYS A 93 -5.82 -12.09 -6.74
N LYS A 94 -6.29 -13.33 -6.81
CA LYS A 94 -7.66 -13.67 -7.24
C LYS A 94 -8.73 -13.32 -6.20
N LYS A 95 -8.38 -13.36 -4.91
CA LYS A 95 -9.33 -13.18 -3.79
C LYS A 95 -9.49 -11.72 -3.37
N VAL A 96 -8.45 -10.91 -3.50
CA VAL A 96 -8.41 -9.52 -3.02
C VAL A 96 -8.01 -8.62 -4.17
N ARG A 97 -8.68 -7.47 -4.37
CA ARG A 97 -8.33 -6.53 -5.44
C ARG A 97 -7.15 -5.63 -5.06
N ARG A 98 -6.59 -4.95 -6.06
CA ARG A 98 -5.48 -3.99 -5.87
C ARG A 98 -5.96 -2.81 -5.03
N TRP A 99 -6.99 -2.13 -5.52
CA TRP A 99 -7.72 -1.08 -4.84
C TRP A 99 -9.14 -1.60 -4.58
N ILE A 100 -9.48 -1.81 -3.30
CA ILE A 100 -10.78 -2.29 -2.77
C ILE A 100 -11.29 -3.60 -3.41
#